data_AF-A0A957FQC0-F1
#
_entry.id   AF-A0A957FQC0-F1
#
_cell.length_a   1.000
_cell.length_b   1.000
_cell.length_c   1.000
_cell.angle_alpha   90.00
_cell.angle_beta   90.00
_cell.angle_gamma   90.00
#
_symmetry.space_group_name_H-M   'P 1'
#
loop_
_entity.id
_entity.type
_entity.pdbx_description
1 polymer ?
#
loop_
_entity_poly.entity_id
_entity_poly.type
_entity_poly.pdbx_seq_one_letter_code
_entity_poly.pdbx_strand_id
1 'polypeptide(L)' 'MTDSPTTPTETPLQKALNNLKLRAIGPAVMGGRLSDIVIHPHNPHLWYIAAGSGNIWKTS' A
#
# COMPACT_ATOMS: atom_id res chain seq x y z
N MET A 1 -23.45 -23.45 27.86
CA MET A 1 -22.22 -23.81 27.11
C MET A 1 -21.96 -22.66 26.14
N THR A 2 -21.37 -21.58 26.65
CA THR A 2 -21.09 -20.35 25.92
C THR A 2 -19.59 -20.14 26.00
N ASP A 3 -18.86 -20.70 25.03
CA ASP A 3 -17.42 -20.43 24.90
C ASP A 3 -17.28 -19.00 24.35
N SER A 4 -17.11 -18.04 25.26
CA SER A 4 -16.59 -16.71 24.90
C SER A 4 -15.24 -16.90 24.21
N PRO A 5 -14.95 -16.20 23.09
CA PRO A 5 -13.66 -16.33 22.44
C PRO A 5 -12.60 -15.78 23.40
N THR A 6 -11.74 -16.65 23.91
CA THR A 6 -10.54 -16.27 24.67
C THR A 6 -9.66 -15.44 23.75
N THR A 7 -9.70 -14.11 23.91
CA THR A 7 -8.75 -13.22 23.25
C THR A 7 -7.35 -13.70 23.65
N PRO A 8 -6.50 -14.12 22.70
CA PRO A 8 -5.15 -14.51 23.02
C PRO A 8 -4.47 -13.35 23.74
N THR A 9 -3.93 -13.58 24.93
CA THR A 9 -3.15 -12.57 25.67
C THR A 9 -1.98 -12.13 24.79
N GLU A 10 -2.09 -10.96 24.18
CA GLU A 10 -1.04 -10.42 23.33
C GLU A 10 0.22 -10.15 24.17
N THR A 11 1.35 -10.68 23.72
CA THR A 11 2.66 -10.35 24.29
C THR A 11 2.93 -8.85 24.17
N PRO A 12 3.74 -8.26 25.07
CA PRO A 12 4.10 -6.84 24.99
C PRO A 12 4.67 -6.42 23.62
N LEU A 13 5.37 -7.35 22.94
CA LEU A 13 5.87 -7.16 21.58
C LEU A 13 4.74 -7.05 20.55
N GLN A 14 3.76 -7.95 20.58
CA GLN A 14 2.60 -7.91 19.66
C GLN A 14 1.84 -6.59 19.80
N LYS A 15 1.61 -6.14 21.04
CA LYS A 15 0.93 -4.87 21.31
C LYS A 15 1.71 -3.65 20.78
N ALA A 16 3.03 -3.68 20.84
CA ALA A 16 3.88 -2.62 20.28
C ALA A 16 3.84 -2.61 18.74
N LEU A 17 3.86 -3.78 18.11
CA LEU A 17 3.85 -3.92 16.65
C LEU A 17 2.48 -3.60 16.02
N ASN A 18 1.38 -3.87 16.71
CA ASN A 18 0.01 -3.60 16.23
C ASN A 18 -0.24 -2.11 15.91
N ASN A 19 0.55 -1.20 16.50
CA ASN A 19 0.44 0.24 16.26
C ASN A 19 1.34 0.74 15.11
N LEU A 20 2.21 -0.11 14.55
CA LEU A 20 3.04 0.23 13.40
C LEU A 20 2.22 0.11 12.12
N LYS A 21 1.71 1.25 11.62
CA LYS A 21 1.04 1.32 10.32
C LYS A 21 1.99 1.85 9.27
N LEU A 22 2.12 1.10 8.16
CA LEU A 22 2.80 1.61 6.98
C LEU A 22 2.03 2.81 6.44
N ARG A 23 2.74 3.92 6.19
CA ARG A 23 2.18 5.10 5.53
C ARG A 23 3.06 5.50 4.37
N ALA A 24 2.43 5.98 3.31
CA ALA A 24 3.15 6.68 2.27
C ALA A 24 3.68 8.01 2.84
N ILE A 25 4.99 8.24 2.70
CA ILE A 25 5.65 9.53 3.00
C ILE A 25 5.84 10.39 1.75
N GLY A 26 5.27 9.93 0.62
CA GLY A 26 5.53 10.49 -0.71
C GLY A 26 6.82 9.93 -1.32
N PRO A 27 7.07 10.21 -2.61
CA PRO A 27 8.29 9.77 -3.28
C PRO A 27 9.51 10.52 -2.71
N ALA A 28 10.59 9.79 -2.40
CA ALA A 28 11.83 10.41 -1.92
C ALA A 28 12.56 11.23 -3.01
N VAL A 29 12.23 10.98 -4.28
CA VAL A 29 12.75 11.70 -5.44
C VAL A 29 11.57 12.30 -6.22
N MET A 30 11.51 13.62 -6.32
CA MET A 30 10.51 14.33 -7.12
C MET A 30 10.97 14.38 -8.59
N GLY A 31 11.07 13.21 -9.22
CA GLY A 31 11.52 13.06 -10.60
C GLY A 31 12.05 11.66 -10.92
N GLY A 32 12.14 11.32 -12.22
CA GLY A 32 12.62 10.01 -12.67
C GLY A 32 12.20 9.72 -14.11
N ARG A 33 12.68 8.59 -14.65
CA ARG A 33 12.25 8.11 -15.97
C ARG A 33 10.93 7.33 -15.82
N LEU A 34 9.93 7.70 -16.62
CA LEU A 34 8.75 6.87 -16.83
C LEU A 34 9.04 5.91 -17.99
N SER A 35 8.81 4.62 -17.78
CA SER A 35 9.03 3.62 -18.83
C SER A 35 7.80 3.42 -19.70
N ASP A 36 6.60 3.49 -19.11
CA ASP A 36 5.34 3.24 -19.81
C ASP A 36 4.14 3.87 -19.09
N ILE A 37 3.09 4.16 -19.86
CA ILE A 37 1.81 4.69 -19.42
C ILE A 37 0.69 3.92 -20.11
N VAL A 38 -0.19 3.28 -19.33
CA VAL A 38 -1.34 2.54 -19.85
C VAL A 38 -2.63 3.12 -19.30
N ILE A 39 -3.57 3.44 -20.19
CA ILE A 39 -4.91 3.90 -19.84
C ILE A 39 -5.86 2.70 -19.92
N HIS A 40 -6.72 2.53 -18.91
CA HIS A 40 -7.67 1.44 -18.89
C HIS A 40 -8.67 1.55 -20.06
N PRO A 41 -8.88 0.49 -20.85
CA PRO A 41 -9.64 0.56 -22.11
C PRO A 41 -11.12 0.94 -21.93
N HIS A 42 -11.69 0.69 -20.75
CA HIS A 42 -13.09 0.97 -20.44
C HIS A 42 -13.29 2.06 -19.38
N ASN A 43 -12.21 2.62 -18.81
CA ASN A 43 -12.29 3.68 -17.81
C ASN A 43 -11.18 4.71 -18.07
N PRO A 44 -11.49 5.82 -18.74
CA PRO A 44 -10.49 6.82 -19.10
C PRO A 44 -9.94 7.60 -17.90
N HIS A 45 -10.43 7.37 -16.67
CA HIS A 45 -9.87 7.96 -15.44
C HIS A 45 -8.86 7.05 -14.75
N LEU A 46 -8.78 5.78 -15.16
CA LEU A 46 -7.91 4.79 -14.54
C LEU A 46 -6.62 4.59 -15.34
N TRP A 47 -5.53 5.13 -14.82
CA TRP A 47 -4.23 5.16 -15.49
C TRP A 47 -3.22 4.40 -14.63
N TYR A 48 -2.35 3.67 -15.32
CA TYR A 48 -1.23 2.95 -14.74
C TYR A 48 0.07 3.54 -15.28
N ILE A 49 0.97 3.90 -14.38
CA ILE A 49 2.24 4.55 -14.72
C ILE A 49 3.37 3.69 -14.17
N ALA A 50 4.28 3.26 -15.05
CA ALA A 50 5.47 2.50 -14.68
C ALA A 50 6.69 3.43 -14.56
N ALA A 51 7.30 3.44 -13.38
CA ALA A 51 8.57 4.13 -13.14
C ALA A 51 9.73 3.20 -13.49
N GLY A 52 10.74 3.73 -14.18
CA GLY A 52 11.95 2.98 -14.55
C GLY A 52 12.80 2.49 -13.37
N SER A 53 12.49 2.93 -12.15
CA SER A 53 13.07 2.42 -10.89
C SER A 53 12.36 1.16 -10.35
N GLY A 54 11.36 0.62 -11.06
CA GLY A 54 10.67 -0.63 -10.70
C GLY A 54 9.40 -0.45 -9.87
N ASN A 55 8.82 0.76 -9.82
CA ASN A 55 7.58 1.04 -9.10
C ASN A 55 6.42 1.29 -10.09
N ILE A 56 5.18 1.00 -9.68
CA ILE A 56 3.98 1.25 -10.49
C ILE A 56 2.97 2.05 -9.67
N TRP A 57 2.42 3.12 -10.24
CA TRP A 57 1.39 3.93 -9.62
C TRP A 57 0.08 3.84 -10.40
N LYS A 58 -1.03 3.92 -9.66
CA LYS A 58 -2.40 3.86 -10.19
C LYS A 58 -3.12 5.16 -9.82
N THR A 59 -3.82 5.76 -10.79
CA THR A 59 -4.69 6.91 -10.51
C THR A 59 -6.04 6.49 -9.91
N SER A 60 -6.66 7.41 -9.16
CA SER A 60 -7.97 7.18 -8.52
C SER A 60 -9.13 7.41 -9.46
#